data_AF-A0A1Y5F9F3-F1
#
_entry.id   AF-A0A1Y5F9F3-F1
#
_cell.length_a   1.000
_cell.length_b   1.000
_cell.length_c   1.000
_cell.angle_alpha   90.00
_cell.angle_beta   90.00
_cell.angle_gamma   90.00
#
_symmetry.space_group_name_H-M   'P 1'
#
loop_
_entity.id
_entity.type
_entity.pdbx_description
1 polymer ?
#
loop_
_entity_poly.entity_id
_entity_poly.type
_entity_poly.pdbx_seq_one_letter_code
_entity_poly.pdbx_strand_id
1 'polypeptide(L)'
;MNNLLKMIAILAVTIVTTQANNFSRIIKDRTHETTIKLDRSTVRCSALGYGSAELKITVPSLKWNAIFDHSNTDGRGPCVTAGRMSCSAFLQFPAITPGSLPDLSLPNNSIPDVLIDAEKPEERISVRVFLTEEFNIREEICTRTLKENVVTMVRGIEFKHQRVKSIGELPISECVKVESSL
;
A
#
# COMPACT_ATOMS: atom_id res chain seq x y z
N MET A 1 53.79 52.58 10.23
CA MET A 1 53.35 51.18 10.42
C MET A 1 51.83 51.15 10.28
N ASN A 2 51.38 50.59 9.16
CA ASN A 2 49.98 50.48 8.75
C ASN A 2 49.29 49.40 9.58
N ASN A 3 48.07 49.63 10.06
CA ASN A 3 47.15 48.54 10.39
C ASN A 3 45.72 48.96 10.08
N LEU A 4 45.41 48.80 8.80
CA LEU A 4 44.09 48.78 8.21
C LEU A 4 43.35 47.54 8.77
N LEU A 5 42.61 47.72 9.86
CA LEU A 5 41.76 46.68 10.43
C LEU A 5 40.59 46.44 9.47
N LYS A 6 40.70 45.37 8.70
CA LYS A 6 39.70 44.91 7.73
C LYS A 6 38.40 44.53 8.45
N MET A 7 37.34 45.32 8.29
CA MET A 7 35.97 44.87 8.57
C MET A 7 35.59 43.84 7.50
N ILE A 8 35.70 42.56 7.85
CA ILE A 8 35.07 41.48 7.10
C ILE A 8 33.63 41.39 7.63
N ALA A 9 32.68 41.95 6.89
CA ALA A 9 31.27 41.72 7.11
C ALA A 9 30.96 40.26 6.71
N ILE A 10 30.87 39.37 7.71
CA ILE A 10 30.43 38.00 7.51
C ILE A 10 28.92 38.05 7.25
N LEU A 11 28.54 38.00 5.97
CA LEU A 11 27.16 37.83 5.54
C LEU A 11 26.73 36.41 5.89
N ALA A 12 26.16 36.22 7.08
CA ALA A 12 25.57 34.96 7.49
C ALA A 12 24.30 34.71 6.66
N VAL A 13 24.44 33.94 5.58
CA VAL A 13 23.30 33.41 4.83
C VAL A 13 22.61 32.38 5.72
N THR A 14 21.54 32.78 6.39
CA THR A 14 20.65 31.82 7.06
C THR A 14 19.92 31.05 5.97
N ILE A 15 20.38 29.84 5.70
CA ILE A 15 19.65 28.89 4.87
C ILE A 15 18.41 28.52 5.66
N VAL A 16 17.27 29.16 5.35
CA VAL A 16 15.97 28.72 5.84
C VAL A 16 15.69 27.40 5.12
N THR A 17 16.00 26.29 5.77
CA THR A 17 15.54 24.98 5.32
C THR A 17 14.04 24.94 5.55
N THR A 18 13.26 25.10 4.49
CA THR A 18 11.83 24.77 4.49
C THR A 18 11.71 23.28 4.79
N GLN A 19 11.48 22.94 6.05
CA GLN A 19 11.12 21.56 6.41
C GLN A 19 9.77 21.26 5.78
N ALA A 20 9.74 20.26 4.91
CA ALA A 20 8.50 19.71 4.40
C ALA A 20 7.78 19.02 5.56
N ASN A 21 6.81 19.70 6.16
CA ASN A 21 5.97 19.14 7.21
C ASN A 21 4.93 18.24 6.56
N ASN A 22 4.93 16.97 6.96
CA ASN A 22 3.94 16.00 6.55
C ASN A 22 3.22 15.49 7.79
N PHE A 23 1.90 15.54 7.78
CA PHE A 23 1.08 14.94 8.83
C PHE A 23 -0.10 14.21 8.20
N SER A 24 -0.75 13.36 8.98
CA SER A 24 -1.91 12.62 8.51
C SER A 24 -2.92 12.40 9.61
N ARG A 25 -4.17 12.17 9.21
CA ARG A 25 -5.23 11.77 10.14
C ARG A 25 -6.06 10.64 9.57
N ILE A 26 -6.57 9.80 10.47
CA ILE A 26 -7.49 8.71 10.10
C ILE A 26 -8.89 9.30 9.93
N ILE A 27 -9.48 9.14 8.75
CA ILE A 27 -10.89 9.48 8.49
C ILE A 27 -11.78 8.28 8.77
N LYS A 28 -11.31 7.08 8.45
CA LYS A 28 -12.05 5.83 8.62
C LYS A 28 -11.07 4.71 8.94
N ASP A 29 -11.39 3.87 9.91
CA ASP A 29 -10.71 2.61 10.17
C ASP A 29 -11.77 1.59 10.60
N ARG A 30 -11.97 0.57 9.76
CA ARG A 30 -12.98 -0.46 9.97
C ARG A 30 -12.40 -1.80 9.61
N THR A 31 -12.78 -2.80 10.39
CA THR A 31 -12.51 -4.20 10.11
C THR A 31 -13.84 -4.92 9.94
N HIS A 32 -13.97 -5.72 8.89
CA HIS A 32 -15.17 -6.49 8.62
C HIS A 32 -14.83 -7.93 8.24
N GLU A 33 -15.75 -8.82 8.59
CA GLU A 33 -15.66 -10.24 8.27
C GLU A 33 -16.31 -10.52 6.91
N THR A 34 -15.71 -11.39 6.12
CA THR A 34 -16.30 -11.87 4.86
C THR A 34 -15.85 -13.30 4.59
N THR A 35 -16.65 -14.05 3.82
CA THR A 35 -16.19 -15.30 3.22
C THR A 35 -15.74 -15.02 1.79
N ILE A 36 -14.59 -15.58 1.39
CA ILE A 36 -14.08 -15.52 0.02
C ILE A 36 -13.92 -16.93 -0.53
N LYS A 37 -14.05 -17.04 -1.85
CA LYS A 37 -13.71 -18.26 -2.58
C LYS A 37 -12.22 -18.23 -2.94
N LEU A 38 -11.58 -19.39 -2.88
CA LEU A 38 -10.17 -19.60 -3.12
C LEU A 38 -9.96 -20.71 -4.15
N ASP A 39 -10.20 -20.36 -5.41
CA ASP A 39 -10.06 -21.22 -6.57
C ASP A 39 -9.29 -20.51 -7.69
N ARG A 40 -9.08 -21.17 -8.84
CA ARG A 40 -8.37 -20.58 -9.99
C ARG A 40 -9.08 -19.39 -10.63
N SER A 41 -10.35 -19.14 -10.31
CA SER A 41 -11.08 -17.96 -10.79
C SER A 41 -10.82 -16.72 -9.94
N THR A 42 -10.60 -16.93 -8.64
CA THR A 42 -10.49 -15.90 -7.60
C THR A 42 -9.04 -15.65 -7.16
N VAL A 43 -8.20 -16.68 -7.14
CA VAL A 43 -6.76 -16.63 -6.86
C VAL A 43 -5.98 -16.65 -8.17
N ARG A 44 -5.12 -15.68 -8.40
CA ARG A 44 -4.42 -15.53 -9.69
C ARG A 44 -3.12 -14.77 -9.58
N CYS A 45 -2.13 -15.20 -10.34
CA CYS A 45 -0.96 -14.40 -10.65
C CYS A 45 -1.23 -13.57 -11.91
N SER A 46 -1.18 -12.25 -11.80
CA SER A 46 -1.54 -11.35 -12.92
C SER A 46 -0.80 -10.01 -12.84
N ALA A 47 -0.36 -9.49 -13.99
CA ALA A 47 0.29 -8.19 -14.10
C ALA A 47 -0.67 -6.98 -14.15
N LEU A 48 -1.97 -7.24 -14.31
CA LEU A 48 -2.96 -6.20 -14.57
C LEU A 48 -3.13 -5.26 -13.36
N GLY A 49 -2.81 -3.98 -13.52
CA GLY A 49 -2.93 -2.96 -12.47
C GLY A 49 -1.66 -2.69 -11.65
N TYR A 50 -0.57 -3.44 -11.85
CA TYR A 50 0.67 -3.31 -11.07
C TYR A 50 1.96 -3.32 -11.91
N GLY A 51 1.85 -3.44 -13.24
CA GLY A 51 3.01 -3.44 -14.16
C GLY A 51 3.87 -4.71 -14.12
N SER A 52 3.60 -5.64 -13.20
CA SER A 52 4.28 -6.93 -13.07
C SER A 52 3.38 -7.97 -12.42
N ALA A 53 3.62 -9.26 -12.67
CA ALA A 53 2.78 -10.33 -12.13
C ALA A 53 2.82 -10.35 -10.60
N GLU A 54 1.65 -10.21 -9.98
CA GLU A 54 1.47 -10.30 -8.54
C GLU A 54 0.37 -11.27 -8.16
N LEU A 55 0.48 -11.87 -6.98
CA LEU A 55 -0.49 -12.85 -6.47
C LEU A 55 -1.69 -12.12 -5.91
N LYS A 56 -2.84 -12.33 -6.53
CA LYS A 56 -4.09 -11.63 -6.22
C LYS A 56 -5.17 -12.58 -5.77
N ILE A 57 -5.99 -12.09 -4.86
CA ILE A 57 -7.26 -12.71 -4.48
C ILE A 57 -8.40 -11.70 -4.69
N THR A 58 -9.52 -12.18 -5.20
CA THR A 58 -10.75 -11.38 -5.28
C THR A 58 -11.40 -11.30 -3.89
N VAL A 59 -11.78 -10.09 -3.47
CA VAL A 59 -12.44 -9.81 -2.20
C VAL A 59 -13.70 -8.98 -2.48
N PRO A 60 -14.84 -9.60 -2.84
CA PRO A 60 -16.01 -8.89 -3.33
C PRO A 60 -16.61 -7.90 -2.33
N SER A 61 -16.45 -8.16 -1.02
CA SER A 61 -16.98 -7.30 0.04
C SER A 61 -16.40 -5.88 0.01
N LEU A 62 -15.23 -5.66 -0.61
CA LEU A 62 -14.65 -4.33 -0.75
C LEU A 62 -15.53 -3.38 -1.55
N LYS A 63 -16.38 -3.89 -2.46
CA LYS A 63 -17.35 -3.08 -3.21
C LYS A 63 -18.26 -2.24 -2.32
N TRP A 64 -18.53 -2.72 -1.09
CA TRP A 64 -19.44 -2.08 -0.15
C TRP A 64 -18.74 -1.50 1.08
N ASN A 65 -17.49 -1.90 1.33
CA ASN A 65 -16.76 -1.54 2.55
C ASN A 65 -15.60 -0.56 2.31
N ALA A 66 -15.15 -0.40 1.07
CA ALA A 66 -14.15 0.60 0.66
C ALA A 66 -14.81 1.85 0.06
N ILE A 67 -14.12 2.99 0.15
CA ILE A 67 -14.54 4.25 -0.48
C ILE A 67 -14.04 4.31 -1.93
N PHE A 68 -12.82 3.83 -2.17
CA PHE A 68 -12.23 3.72 -3.50
C PHE A 68 -12.49 2.36 -4.12
N ASP A 69 -12.55 2.33 -5.45
CA ASP A 69 -12.67 1.08 -6.19
C ASP A 69 -11.32 0.36 -6.22
N HIS A 70 -11.25 -0.75 -5.49
CA HIS A 70 -10.10 -1.66 -5.45
C HIS A 70 -10.15 -2.75 -6.54
N SER A 71 -10.98 -2.59 -7.56
CA SER A 71 -11.00 -3.43 -8.76
C SER A 71 -9.81 -3.14 -9.67
N ASN A 72 -9.39 -4.16 -10.41
CA ASN A 72 -8.48 -4.01 -11.55
C ASN A 72 -9.29 -3.98 -12.85
N THR A 73 -8.64 -3.64 -13.95
CA THR A 73 -9.23 -3.64 -15.31
C THR A 73 -9.47 -5.05 -15.88
N ASP A 74 -9.36 -6.09 -15.05
CA ASP A 74 -9.50 -7.50 -15.44
C ASP A 74 -10.94 -8.02 -15.37
N GLY A 75 -11.90 -7.17 -14.95
CA GLY A 75 -13.32 -7.52 -14.87
C GLY A 75 -13.67 -8.52 -13.75
N ARG A 76 -12.74 -8.84 -12.86
CA ARG A 76 -12.93 -9.84 -11.78
C ARG A 76 -13.26 -9.22 -10.42
N GLY A 77 -13.63 -7.95 -10.43
CA GLY A 77 -14.03 -7.18 -9.25
C GLY A 77 -12.87 -6.78 -8.34
N PRO A 78 -13.18 -6.32 -7.11
CA PRO A 78 -12.18 -5.85 -6.17
C PRO A 78 -11.20 -6.93 -5.76
N CYS A 79 -9.92 -6.58 -5.64
CA CYS A 79 -8.88 -7.53 -5.28
C CYS A 79 -7.80 -6.89 -4.40
N VAL A 80 -7.04 -7.76 -3.74
CA VAL A 80 -5.84 -7.43 -2.97
C VAL A 80 -4.68 -8.31 -3.44
N THR A 81 -3.46 -7.86 -3.19
CA THR A 81 -2.22 -8.50 -3.67
C THR A 81 -1.27 -8.86 -2.53
N ALA A 82 -0.64 -10.02 -2.61
CA ALA A 82 0.48 -10.43 -1.77
C ALA A 82 1.84 -10.09 -2.41
N GLY A 83 1.84 -9.27 -3.47
CA GLY A 83 3.02 -8.80 -4.17
C GLY A 83 3.61 -9.79 -5.18
N ARG A 84 4.71 -9.38 -5.80
CA ARG A 84 5.37 -10.07 -6.92
C ARG A 84 5.97 -11.41 -6.55
N MET A 85 6.63 -11.46 -5.39
CA MET A 85 7.40 -12.65 -4.95
C MET A 85 6.51 -13.86 -4.73
N SER A 86 5.24 -13.62 -4.40
CA SER A 86 4.25 -14.66 -4.10
C SER A 86 3.75 -15.40 -5.36
N CYS A 87 4.15 -14.96 -6.55
CA CYS A 87 3.96 -15.67 -7.82
C CYS A 87 5.22 -16.38 -8.33
N SER A 88 6.30 -16.33 -7.56
CA SER A 88 7.54 -17.03 -7.89
C SER A 88 7.56 -18.40 -7.22
N ALA A 89 8.03 -19.40 -7.96
CA ALA A 89 8.27 -20.76 -7.47
C ALA A 89 9.10 -20.80 -6.18
N PHE A 90 9.98 -19.80 -5.99
CA PHE A 90 10.90 -19.72 -4.86
C PHE A 90 10.20 -19.65 -3.48
N LEU A 91 8.96 -19.15 -3.40
CA LEU A 91 8.21 -19.07 -2.13
C LEU A 91 7.24 -20.22 -1.89
N GLN A 92 7.14 -21.19 -2.81
CA GLN A 92 6.26 -22.35 -2.63
C GLN A 92 6.89 -23.47 -1.78
N PHE A 93 8.12 -23.28 -1.32
CA PHE A 93 8.80 -24.25 -0.49
C PHE A 93 8.43 -24.02 0.99
N PRO A 94 7.80 -24.99 1.68
CA PRO A 94 7.78 -24.97 3.12
C PRO A 94 9.23 -25.00 3.58
N ALA A 95 9.60 -24.12 4.52
CA ALA A 95 10.87 -24.08 5.24
C ALA A 95 11.94 -25.04 4.71
N ILE A 96 12.83 -24.51 3.86
CA ILE A 96 14.01 -25.15 3.30
C ILE A 96 14.57 -26.20 4.27
N THR A 97 14.29 -27.48 4.04
CA THR A 97 15.11 -28.54 4.64
C THR A 97 16.52 -28.36 4.09
N PRO A 98 17.58 -28.35 4.92
CA PRO A 98 18.94 -28.22 4.43
C PRO A 98 19.21 -29.35 3.42
N GLY A 99 19.39 -29.00 2.15
CA GLY A 99 19.67 -29.96 1.06
C GLY A 99 18.63 -30.05 -0.05
N SER A 100 17.47 -29.41 0.07
CA SER A 100 16.47 -29.36 -1.01
C SER A 100 16.75 -28.20 -1.96
N LEU A 101 17.16 -28.49 -3.19
CA LEU A 101 17.29 -27.47 -4.24
C LEU A 101 15.89 -26.99 -4.66
N PRO A 102 15.68 -25.67 -4.84
CA PRO A 102 14.42 -25.19 -5.39
C PRO A 102 14.25 -25.73 -6.80
N ASP A 103 13.09 -26.29 -7.10
CA ASP A 103 12.71 -26.69 -8.45
C ASP A 103 12.54 -25.43 -9.33
N LEU A 104 13.60 -25.11 -10.06
CA LEU A 104 13.67 -23.98 -11.01
C LEU A 104 12.85 -24.23 -12.29
N SER A 105 12.19 -25.38 -12.42
CA SER A 105 11.34 -25.70 -13.57
C SER A 105 9.87 -25.29 -13.39
N LEU A 106 9.48 -24.84 -12.20
CA LEU A 106 8.17 -24.24 -11.96
C LEU A 106 8.06 -22.89 -12.70
N PRO A 107 7.01 -22.70 -13.52
CA PRO A 107 6.86 -21.45 -14.27
C PRO A 107 6.71 -20.26 -13.32
N ASN A 108 7.24 -19.10 -13.72
CA ASN A 108 7.05 -17.79 -13.07
C ASN A 108 5.58 -17.34 -13.13
N ASN A 109 4.68 -18.08 -12.49
CA ASN A 109 3.26 -17.78 -12.32
C ASN A 109 2.56 -18.77 -11.36
N SER A 110 3.31 -19.43 -10.47
CA SER A 110 2.78 -20.50 -9.65
C SER A 110 2.06 -19.92 -8.42
N ILE A 111 0.81 -20.33 -8.21
CA ILE A 111 0.00 -19.95 -7.05
C ILE A 111 0.39 -20.88 -5.91
N PRO A 112 0.71 -20.38 -4.70
CA PRO A 112 1.02 -21.22 -3.55
C PRO A 112 -0.06 -22.27 -3.30
N ASP A 113 0.33 -23.54 -3.19
CA ASP A 113 -0.61 -24.66 -3.01
C ASP A 113 -1.51 -24.48 -1.78
N VAL A 114 -0.99 -23.80 -0.75
CA VAL A 114 -1.77 -23.46 0.46
C VAL A 114 -3.04 -22.70 0.12
N LEU A 115 -3.08 -21.87 -0.93
CA LEU A 115 -4.24 -21.04 -1.27
C LEU A 115 -5.34 -21.77 -2.02
N ILE A 116 -5.03 -22.77 -2.86
CA ILE A 116 -6.04 -23.48 -3.64
C ILE A 116 -6.14 -24.90 -3.11
N ASP A 117 -7.12 -25.13 -2.25
CA ASP A 117 -7.42 -26.43 -1.65
C ASP A 117 -8.84 -26.85 -2.09
N ALA A 118 -8.96 -27.99 -2.76
CA ALA A 118 -10.25 -28.49 -3.25
C ALA A 118 -11.18 -28.92 -2.10
N GLU A 119 -10.63 -29.33 -0.96
CA GLU A 119 -11.41 -29.69 0.23
C GLU A 119 -11.83 -28.46 1.03
N LYS A 120 -11.11 -27.35 0.85
CA LYS A 120 -11.39 -26.04 1.50
C LYS A 120 -11.42 -24.93 0.44
N PRO A 121 -12.47 -24.86 -0.40
CA PRO A 121 -12.53 -23.88 -1.49
C PRO A 121 -12.90 -22.48 -1.01
N GLU A 122 -13.21 -22.29 0.27
CA GLU A 122 -13.62 -21.02 0.86
C GLU A 122 -12.88 -20.74 2.17
N GLU A 123 -12.79 -19.47 2.52
CA GLU A 123 -12.21 -19.03 3.78
C GLU A 123 -12.91 -17.79 4.31
N ARG A 124 -13.19 -17.80 5.61
CA ARG A 124 -13.66 -16.63 6.33
C ARG A 124 -12.45 -15.81 6.76
N ILE A 125 -12.43 -14.54 6.37
CA ILE A 125 -11.31 -13.63 6.55
C ILE A 125 -11.77 -12.32 7.21
N SER A 126 -10.85 -11.72 7.96
CA SER A 126 -10.99 -10.38 8.53
C SER A 126 -10.28 -9.37 7.64
N VAL A 127 -11.03 -8.44 7.06
CA VAL A 127 -10.51 -7.42 6.14
C VAL A 127 -10.52 -6.07 6.84
N ARG A 128 -9.36 -5.44 6.99
CA ARG A 128 -9.22 -4.08 7.50
C ARG A 128 -9.15 -3.10 6.34
N VAL A 129 -9.99 -2.07 6.39
CA VAL A 129 -10.02 -0.95 5.45
C VAL A 129 -9.86 0.34 6.23
N PHE A 130 -8.81 1.11 5.92
CA PHE A 130 -8.56 2.39 6.56
C PHE A 130 -8.22 3.48 5.55
N LEU A 131 -8.85 4.64 5.74
CA LEU A 131 -8.70 5.85 4.93
C LEU A 131 -7.98 6.89 5.77
N THR A 132 -6.82 7.33 5.28
CA THR A 132 -6.08 8.45 5.84
C THR A 132 -6.13 9.64 4.91
N GLU A 133 -6.18 10.83 5.50
CA GLU A 133 -5.88 12.08 4.81
C GLU A 133 -4.45 12.47 5.12
N GLU A 134 -3.62 12.52 4.09
CA GLU A 134 -2.22 12.95 4.15
C GLU A 134 -2.12 14.40 3.69
N PHE A 135 -1.42 15.21 4.47
CA PHE A 135 -1.14 16.61 4.21
C PHE A 135 0.36 16.77 3.96
N ASN A 136 0.73 17.40 2.86
CA ASN A 136 2.12 17.67 2.50
C ASN A 136 2.28 19.16 2.26
N ILE A 137 2.98 19.82 3.18
CA ILE A 137 3.25 21.26 3.13
C ILE A 137 4.54 21.49 2.35
N ARG A 138 4.46 22.26 1.27
CA ARG A 138 5.61 22.72 0.49
C ARG A 138 5.45 24.20 0.18
N GLU A 139 6.48 24.97 0.48
CA GLU A 139 6.52 26.41 0.22
C GLU A 139 5.31 27.13 0.82
N GLU A 140 4.33 27.53 -0.01
CA GLU A 140 3.11 28.26 0.37
C GLU A 140 1.82 27.43 0.18
N ILE A 141 1.93 26.15 -0.19
CA ILE A 141 0.78 25.28 -0.46
C ILE A 141 0.77 24.06 0.46
N CYS A 142 -0.43 23.66 0.90
CA CYS A 142 -0.65 22.40 1.59
C CYS A 142 -1.47 21.48 0.70
N THR A 143 -0.81 20.48 0.12
CA THR A 143 -1.46 19.49 -0.74
C THR A 143 -2.12 18.41 0.11
N ARG A 144 -3.32 17.97 -0.29
CA ARG A 144 -4.11 16.98 0.43
C ARG A 144 -4.37 15.76 -0.42
N THR A 145 -4.13 14.61 0.18
CA THR A 145 -4.30 13.31 -0.47
C THR A 145 -5.08 12.37 0.41
N LEU A 146 -6.10 11.75 -0.15
CA LEU A 146 -6.77 10.61 0.46
C LEU A 146 -6.05 9.32 0.06
N LYS A 147 -5.73 8.49 1.05
CA LYS A 147 -5.08 7.20 0.87
C LYS A 147 -5.89 6.12 1.58
N GLU A 148 -6.52 5.26 0.80
CA GLU A 148 -7.24 4.11 1.32
C GLU A 148 -6.38 2.86 1.20
N ASN A 149 -6.22 2.17 2.32
CA ASN A 149 -5.49 0.92 2.43
C ASN A 149 -6.45 -0.19 2.79
N VAL A 150 -6.26 -1.34 2.15
CA VAL A 150 -6.92 -2.60 2.48
C VAL A 150 -5.83 -3.58 2.88
N VAL A 151 -6.02 -4.27 4.01
CA VAL A 151 -5.11 -5.33 4.49
C VAL A 151 -5.93 -6.50 5.01
N THR A 152 -5.50 -7.73 4.68
CA THR A 152 -6.10 -8.97 5.18
C THR A 152 -5.06 -10.07 5.24
N MET A 153 -5.30 -11.09 6.06
CA MET A 153 -4.52 -12.33 6.11
C MET A 153 -5.38 -13.48 5.58
N VAL A 154 -4.80 -14.32 4.71
CA VAL A 154 -5.46 -15.50 4.16
C VAL A 154 -4.46 -16.66 4.19
N ARG A 155 -4.76 -17.72 4.94
CA ARG A 155 -3.86 -18.87 5.16
C ARG A 155 -2.41 -18.52 5.48
N GLY A 156 -2.21 -17.51 6.33
CA GLY A 156 -0.89 -17.05 6.75
C GLY A 156 -0.17 -16.13 5.76
N ILE A 157 -0.80 -15.74 4.65
CA ILE A 157 -0.26 -14.80 3.66
C ILE A 157 -0.95 -13.45 3.83
N GLU A 158 -0.16 -12.38 3.94
CA GLU A 158 -0.67 -11.01 3.94
C GLU A 158 -1.00 -10.56 2.52
N PHE A 159 -2.21 -10.03 2.36
CA PHE A 159 -2.65 -9.36 1.16
C PHE A 159 -2.99 -7.90 1.44
N LYS A 160 -2.58 -7.01 0.55
CA LYS A 160 -2.83 -5.58 0.66
C LYS A 160 -3.18 -4.94 -0.66
N HIS A 161 -3.80 -3.77 -0.63
CA HIS A 161 -3.99 -2.91 -1.79
C HIS A 161 -4.15 -1.46 -1.31
N GLN A 162 -3.58 -0.52 -2.06
CA GLN A 162 -3.69 0.90 -1.77
C GLN A 162 -4.28 1.65 -2.97
N ARG A 163 -5.19 2.59 -2.69
CA ARG A 163 -5.70 3.56 -3.65
C ARG A 163 -5.48 4.96 -3.10
N VAL A 164 -5.12 5.89 -3.99
CA VAL A 164 -4.71 7.24 -3.64
C VAL A 164 -5.44 8.22 -4.54
N LYS A 165 -5.96 9.31 -3.97
CA LYS A 165 -6.61 10.38 -4.73
C LYS A 165 -6.27 11.74 -4.11
N SER A 166 -5.73 12.65 -4.93
CA SER A 166 -5.62 14.06 -4.53
C SER A 166 -7.02 14.66 -4.36
N ILE A 167 -7.22 15.40 -3.27
CA ILE A 167 -8.45 16.14 -3.00
C ILE A 167 -8.24 17.65 -3.05
N GLY A 168 -7.11 18.08 -3.62
CA GLY A 168 -6.77 19.48 -3.86
C GLY A 168 -5.79 20.03 -2.84
N GLU A 169 -5.82 21.35 -2.71
CA GLU A 169 -4.86 22.13 -1.94
C GLU A 169 -5.60 23.02 -0.94
N LEU A 170 -4.94 23.34 0.17
CA LEU A 170 -5.37 24.36 1.12
C LEU A 170 -4.30 25.45 1.26
N PRO A 171 -4.73 26.67 1.62
CA PRO A 171 -3.80 27.66 2.17
C PRO A 171 -3.10 27.09 3.41
N ILE A 172 -1.82 27.43 3.60
CA ILE A 172 -1.06 26.97 4.77
C ILE A 172 -1.74 27.34 6.09
N SER A 173 -2.35 28.53 6.16
CA SER A 173 -3.05 28.99 7.36
C SER A 173 -4.22 28.09 7.77
N GLU A 174 -4.84 27.38 6.83
CA GLU A 174 -5.86 26.37 7.13
C GLU A 174 -5.23 25.04 7.52
N CYS A 175 -4.15 24.64 6.84
CA CYS A 175 -3.44 23.40 7.10
C CYS A 175 -2.85 23.35 8.53
N VAL A 176 -2.26 24.45 9.00
CA VAL A 176 -1.74 24.58 10.38
C VAL A 176 -2.86 24.48 11.43
N LYS A 177 -4.06 24.99 11.12
CA LYS A 177 -5.24 24.81 12.00
C LYS A 177 -5.67 23.34 12.07
N VAL A 178 -5.59 22.62 10.95
CA VAL A 178 -5.87 21.18 10.95
C VAL A 178 -4.81 20.43 11.76
N GLU A 179 -3.53 20.70 11.55
CA GLU A 179 -2.42 20.05 12.26
C GLU A 179 -2.53 20.20 13.78
N SER A 180 -2.83 21.42 14.26
CA SER A 180 -3.02 21.73 15.69
C SER A 180 -4.28 21.12 16.32
N SER A 181 -5.17 20.53 15.51
CA SER A 181 -6.40 19.89 15.98
C SER A 181 -6.33 18.36 16.06
N LEU A 182 -5.18 17.78 15.68
CA LEU A 182 -4.88 16.35 15.76
C LEU A 182 -4.39 15.95 17.16
#